data_AF-A0A0F3L098-F1
#
_entry.id   AF-A0A0F3L098-F1
#
_cell.length_a   1.000
_cell.length_b   1.000
_cell.length_c   1.000
_cell.angle_alpha   90.00
_cell.angle_beta   90.00
_cell.angle_gamma   90.00
#
_symmetry.space_group_name_H-M   'P 1'
#
loop_
_entity.id
_entity.type
_entity.pdbx_description
1 polymer ?
#
loop_
_entity_poly.entity_id
_entity_poly.type
_entity_poly.pdbx_seq_one_letter_code
_entity_poly.pdbx_strand_id
1 'polypeptide(L)'
;MTAEQTLEQIREELAAIEHERWSHWQKYLHGKGVSQPDGSILLPSELVSKWERLIATSYGELTEKEKQSDRDQVDRYIPIIAKALSITD
;
A
#
# COMPACT_ATOMS: atom_id res chain seq x y z
N MET A 1 -17.25 20.20 14.22
CA MET A 1 -15.95 20.46 13.57
C MET A 1 -16.22 20.79 12.10
N THR A 2 -15.37 21.58 11.46
CA THR A 2 -15.46 21.73 9.99
C THR A 2 -14.92 20.49 9.30
N ALA A 3 -15.24 20.32 8.02
CA ALA A 3 -14.67 19.26 7.21
C ALA A 3 -13.13 19.33 7.17
N GLU A 4 -12.53 20.53 7.08
CA GLU A 4 -11.07 20.66 7.10
C GLU A 4 -10.47 20.18 8.44
N GLN A 5 -11.11 20.51 9.56
CA GLN A 5 -10.65 20.06 10.88
C GLN A 5 -10.73 18.54 11.03
N THR A 6 -11.78 17.91 10.51
CA THR A 6 -11.92 16.44 10.49
C THR A 6 -10.84 15.80 9.62
N LEU A 7 -10.57 16.35 8.43
CA LEU A 7 -9.54 15.84 7.52
C LEU A 7 -8.14 15.94 8.12
N GLU A 8 -7.81 17.04 8.80
CA GLU A 8 -6.52 17.19 9.49
C GLU A 8 -6.35 16.16 10.61
N GLN A 9 -7.41 15.85 11.36
CA GLN A 9 -7.34 14.87 12.44
C GLN A 9 -7.06 13.45 11.93
N ILE A 10 -7.73 13.02 10.85
CA ILE A 10 -7.52 11.67 10.33
C ILE A 10 -6.25 11.54 9.49
N ARG A 11 -5.63 12.65 9.08
CA ARG A 11 -4.42 12.66 8.24
C ARG A 11 -3.32 11.77 8.82
N GLU A 12 -3.02 11.92 10.11
CA GLU A 12 -1.97 11.14 10.77
C GLU A 12 -2.34 9.66 10.92
N GLU A 13 -3.62 9.35 11.16
CA GLU A 13 -4.08 7.96 11.22
C GLU A 13 -3.96 7.27 9.84
N LEU A 14 -4.36 7.95 8.77
CA LEU A 14 -4.22 7.43 7.40
C LEU A 14 -2.74 7.34 6.99
N ALA A 15 -1.91 8.32 7.37
CA ALA A 15 -0.47 8.30 7.10
C ALA A 15 0.24 7.15 7.82
N ALA A 16 -0.18 6.79 9.04
CA ALA A 16 0.36 5.64 9.76
C ALA A 16 0.09 4.33 9.00
N ILE A 17 -1.12 4.17 8.44
CA ILE A 17 -1.49 2.99 7.64
C ILE A 17 -0.69 2.93 6.34
N GLU A 18 -0.54 4.08 5.67
CA GLU A 18 0.28 4.20 4.45
C GLU A 18 1.75 3.82 4.73
N HIS A 19 2.32 4.31 5.83
CA HIS A 19 3.66 3.97 6.24
C HIS A 19 3.82 2.47 6.54
N GLU A 20 2.85 1.88 7.24
CA GLU A 20 2.85 0.45 7.51
C GLU A 20 2.80 -0.35 6.21
N ARG A 21 1.91 0.02 5.27
CA ARG A 21 1.81 -0.61 3.93
C ARG A 21 3.13 -0.54 3.18
N TRP A 22 3.74 0.64 3.11
CA TRP A 22 5.04 0.83 2.48
C TRP A 22 6.11 -0.05 3.13
N SER A 23 6.22 -0.03 4.46
CA SER A 23 7.23 -0.79 5.19
C SER A 23 7.07 -2.31 5.00
N HIS A 24 5.83 -2.79 4.94
CA HIS A 24 5.51 -4.18 4.69
C HIS A 24 5.96 -4.61 3.30
N TRP A 25 5.64 -3.82 2.26
CA TRP A 25 6.06 -4.11 0.89
C TRP A 25 7.58 -4.06 0.71
N GLN A 26 8.26 -3.09 1.34
CA GLN A 26 9.73 -3.03 1.34
C GLN A 26 10.35 -4.28 1.97
N LYS A 27 9.86 -4.70 3.13
CA LYS A 27 10.31 -5.94 3.81
C LYS A 27 10.05 -7.18 2.96
N TYR A 28 8.87 -7.27 2.34
CA TYR A 28 8.52 -8.39 1.47
C TYR A 28 9.46 -8.46 0.26
N LEU A 29 9.66 -7.34 -0.45
CA LEU A 29 10.52 -7.26 -1.63
C LEU A 29 11.97 -7.62 -1.27
N HIS A 30 12.54 -6.99 -0.24
CA HIS A 30 13.90 -7.28 0.22
C HIS A 30 14.05 -8.73 0.70
N GLY A 31 13.03 -9.28 1.35
CA GLY A 31 13.01 -10.68 1.80
C GLY A 31 12.91 -11.71 0.67
N LYS A 32 12.67 -11.30 -0.58
CA LYS A 32 12.75 -12.18 -1.75
C LYS A 32 14.13 -12.21 -2.40
N GLY A 33 15.03 -11.31 -2.02
CA GLY A 33 16.37 -11.23 -2.59
C GLY A 33 17.44 -11.87 -1.72
N VAL A 34 18.65 -11.90 -2.26
CA VAL A 34 19.87 -12.35 -1.57
C VAL A 34 20.76 -11.15 -1.34
N SER A 35 21.05 -10.85 -0.06
CA SER A 35 21.99 -9.79 0.30
C SER A 35 23.39 -10.11 -0.23
N GLN A 36 24.05 -9.09 -0.77
CA GLN A 36 25.40 -9.16 -1.32
C GLN A 36 26.41 -8.53 -0.33
N PRO A 37 27.71 -8.82 -0.45
CA PRO A 37 28.74 -8.25 0.42
C PRO A 37 28.84 -6.72 0.41
N ASP A 38 28.40 -6.07 -0.67
CA ASP A 38 28.37 -4.61 -0.81
C ASP A 38 27.11 -3.96 -0.24
N GLY A 39 26.21 -4.75 0.37
CA GLY A 39 24.94 -4.29 0.92
C GLY A 39 23.80 -4.20 -0.11
N SER A 40 24.05 -4.50 -1.39
CA SER A 40 22.99 -4.62 -2.39
C SER A 40 22.14 -5.88 -2.18
N ILE A 41 20.96 -5.92 -2.78
CA ILE A 41 20.06 -7.08 -2.76
C ILE A 41 19.87 -7.57 -4.19
N LEU A 42 20.29 -8.80 -4.46
CA LEU A 42 20.07 -9.46 -5.73
C LEU A 42 18.67 -10.09 -5.75
N LEU A 43 17.80 -9.63 -6.65
CA LEU A 43 16.43 -10.11 -6.77
C LEU A 43 16.31 -11.15 -7.91
N PRO A 44 15.47 -12.18 -7.73
CA PRO A 44 15.15 -13.12 -8.82
C PRO A 44 14.50 -12.42 -10.00
N SER A 45 15.00 -12.68 -11.22
CA SER A 45 14.57 -12.01 -12.45
C SER A 45 13.08 -12.19 -12.76
N GLU A 46 12.50 -13.33 -12.38
CA GLU A 46 11.09 -13.62 -12.56
C GLU A 46 10.19 -12.76 -11.66
N LEU A 47 10.65 -12.42 -10.45
CA LEU A 47 9.93 -11.53 -9.55
C LEU A 47 10.04 -10.09 -10.01
N VAL A 48 11.22 -9.66 -10.46
CA VAL A 48 11.43 -8.34 -11.07
C VAL A 48 10.48 -8.18 -12.26
N SER A 49 10.50 -9.13 -13.20
CA SER A 49 9.62 -9.09 -14.39
C SER A 49 8.14 -9.07 -14.02
N LYS A 50 7.73 -9.84 -13.00
CA LYS A 50 6.37 -9.83 -12.51
C LYS A 50 5.96 -8.47 -11.94
N TRP A 51 6.80 -7.85 -11.11
CA TRP A 51 6.51 -6.56 -10.51
C TRP A 51 6.52 -5.43 -11.54
N GLU A 52 7.48 -5.41 -12.47
CA GLU A 52 7.51 -4.46 -13.59
C GLU A 52 6.23 -4.53 -14.42
N ARG A 53 5.74 -5.75 -14.74
CA ARG A 53 4.45 -5.90 -15.42
C ARG A 53 3.30 -5.31 -14.59
N LEU A 54 3.23 -5.61 -13.29
CA LEU A 54 2.18 -5.09 -12.41
C LEU A 54 2.21 -3.56 -12.32
N ILE A 55 3.40 -2.96 -12.19
CA ILE A 55 3.62 -1.51 -12.16
C ILE A 55 3.14 -0.86 -13.46
N ALA A 56 3.40 -1.50 -14.61
CA ALA A 56 2.97 -1.02 -15.92
C ALA A 56 1.49 -1.29 -16.25
N THR A 57 0.78 -2.11 -15.46
CA THR A 57 -0.62 -2.48 -15.71
C THR A 57 -1.54 -1.56 -14.93
N SER A 58 -2.49 -0.91 -15.62
CA SER A 58 -3.49 -0.08 -14.94
C SER A 58 -4.42 -0.94 -14.08
N TYR A 59 -4.98 -0.38 -12.99
CA TYR A 59 -5.88 -1.14 -12.10
C TYR A 59 -7.04 -1.82 -12.85
N GLY A 60 -7.62 -1.16 -13.86
CA GLY A 60 -8.72 -1.72 -14.66
C GLY A 60 -8.35 -2.99 -15.43
N GLU A 61 -7.07 -3.14 -15.78
CA GLU A 61 -6.51 -4.25 -16.57
C GLU A 61 -5.92 -5.36 -15.70
N LEU A 62 -5.80 -5.15 -14.39
CA LEU A 62 -5.40 -6.20 -13.45
C LEU A 62 -6.43 -7.33 -13.41
N THR A 63 -5.94 -8.54 -13.14
CA THR A 63 -6.83 -9.67 -12.83
C THR A 63 -7.55 -9.42 -11.50
N GLU A 64 -8.71 -10.05 -11.29
CA GLU A 64 -9.44 -9.89 -10.01
C GLU A 64 -8.62 -10.32 -8.78
N LYS A 65 -7.73 -11.30 -8.94
CA LYS A 65 -6.81 -11.71 -7.89
C LYS A 65 -5.80 -10.63 -7.54
N GLU A 66 -5.28 -9.91 -8.54
CA GLU A 66 -4.33 -8.83 -8.33
C GLU A 66 -5.03 -7.62 -7.70
N LYS A 67 -6.20 -7.23 -8.23
CA LYS A 67 -7.03 -6.19 -7.63
C LYS A 67 -7.39 -6.49 -6.19
N GLN A 68 -7.58 -7.75 -5.82
CA GLN A 68 -7.89 -8.11 -4.44
C GLN A 68 -6.81 -7.65 -3.47
N SER A 69 -5.53 -7.73 -3.84
CA SER A 69 -4.45 -7.22 -3.00
C SER A 69 -4.55 -5.71 -2.77
N ASP A 70 -4.98 -4.95 -3.77
CA ASP A 70 -5.18 -3.51 -3.65
C ASP A 70 -6.41 -3.19 -2.78
N ARG A 71 -7.50 -3.93 -2.99
CA ARG A 71 -8.73 -3.83 -2.18
C ARG A 71 -8.44 -4.09 -0.70
N ASP A 72 -7.70 -5.15 -0.39
CA ASP A 72 -7.31 -5.49 0.98
C ASP A 72 -6.50 -4.36 1.65
N GLN A 73 -5.71 -3.58 0.89
CA GLN A 73 -5.06 -2.40 1.44
C GLN A 73 -6.05 -1.27 1.68
N VAL A 74 -6.91 -0.96 0.71
CA VAL A 74 -7.94 0.10 0.83
C VAL A 74 -8.90 -0.16 2.00
N ASP A 75 -9.27 -1.41 2.24
CA ASP A 75 -10.18 -1.81 3.31
C ASP A 75 -9.66 -1.42 4.71
N ARG A 76 -8.36 -1.18 4.86
CA ARG A 76 -7.76 -0.69 6.11
C ARG A 76 -8.03 0.79 6.37
N TYR A 77 -8.26 1.58 5.32
CA TYR A 77 -8.54 3.02 5.41
C TYR A 77 -10.03 3.28 5.65
N ILE A 78 -10.90 2.44 5.07
CA ILE A 78 -12.37 2.64 5.04
C ILE A 78 -12.96 2.89 6.44
N PRO A 79 -12.64 2.13 7.51
CA PRO A 79 -13.24 2.35 8.82
C PRO A 79 -12.95 3.74 9.41
N ILE A 80 -11.75 4.28 9.15
CA ILE A 80 -11.34 5.61 9.64
C ILE A 80 -12.09 6.69 8.87
N ILE A 81 -12.17 6.55 7.54
CA ILE A 81 -12.90 7.47 6.69
C ILE A 81 -14.39 7.45 7.04
N ALA A 82 -14.99 6.27 7.22
CA ALA A 82 -16.39 6.12 7.60
C ALA A 82 -16.68 6.80 8.95
N LYS A 83 -15.84 6.57 9.96
CA LYS A 83 -15.94 7.23 11.26
C LYS A 83 -15.86 8.76 11.13
N ALA A 84 -14.95 9.27 10.30
CA ALA A 84 -14.79 10.70 10.05
C ALA A 84 -16.05 11.32 9.42
N LEU A 85 -16.64 10.64 8.44
CA LEU A 85 -17.88 11.09 7.80
C LEU A 85 -19.04 11.12 8.79
N SER A 86 -19.17 10.10 9.64
CA SER A 86 -20.20 10.04 10.69
C SER A 86 -20.02 11.03 11.84
N ILE A 87 -18.86 11.68 11.98
CA ILE A 87 -18.63 12.80 12.91
C ILE A 87 -19.10 14.14 12.30
N THR A 88 -19.32 14.16 10.98
CA THR A 88 -19.68 15.37 10.22
C THR A 88 -21.20 15.47 9.97
N ASP A 89 -21.96 14.43 10.35
CA ASP A 89 -23.44 14.40 10.42
C ASP A 89 -23.95 14.92 11.78
#